data_AF-A0A382EVH0-F1
#
_entry.id   AF-A0A382EVH0-F1
#
_cell.length_a   1.000
_cell.length_b   1.000
_cell.length_c   1.000
_cell.angle_alpha   90.00
_cell.angle_beta   90.00
_cell.angle_gamma   90.00
#
_symmetry.space_group_name_H-M   'P 1'
#
loop_
_entity.id
_entity.type
_entity.pdbx_description
1 polymer ?
#
loop_
_entity_poly.entity_id
_entity_poly.type
_entity_poly.pdbx_seq_one_letter_code
_entity_poly.pdbx_strand_id
1 'polypeptide(L)'
;YMLFRLVSDREHLPFPTAPQSALASMALAEESGSEEQTWKWPCFLIGATIGLVFGLIYVGIPALTETFADKKVTILPIPFADLTPMLGRFVGATPIAISFSLAPIFAGLLLPFWSVMGSFAGVLLFMATSPVLHHFGFMPRWVPGMGAVQTQITAGVDFWQPFGMGITLAVAIISIKQVMRAGRERREDRAHKENQDDTCGHPDCSQPAQVRGYCIKHLNRGDFPLWICLSLFFVGAAYPIFLAKTLFPVLVSTSLLVVILLIAFVYAPIMSFVSARLDGLIGQNIQIPHLHEATVFLTGYRGLEIWFVPLAGSDFGGGAETFRIIELTGMRFTSLLKAELVLVPIVLGASLMYWSFLWKLAPIPSDAYPYVQTFWPARAFHEAVRYSATQYSRMWRAGEQVEEETVPLGQAVWSPANLRDQALYYWRVRLTDELEVRNPDLREYGPWSTTGYFYTDFSGAGGQRPPPVAVTARDEEEGAGHLPEVELVGPAQGELVATHEAYLRARVPPSWDERLAVVFELDTDPLFAGHFFQGSSETPVFFETYWR
;
A
#
# COMPACT_ATOMS: atom_id res chain seq x y z
N TYR A 1 -16.91 15.18 10.27
CA TYR A 1 -17.78 16.30 10.67
C TYR A 1 -17.10 17.67 10.67
N MET A 2 -15.97 17.87 11.39
CA MET A 2 -15.30 19.19 11.41
C MET A 2 -14.94 19.71 10.01
N LEU A 3 -14.41 18.82 9.16
CA LEU A 3 -14.09 19.13 7.76
C LEU A 3 -15.34 19.53 6.96
N PHE A 4 -16.46 18.84 7.17
CA PHE A 4 -17.75 19.21 6.58
C PHE A 4 -18.14 20.66 6.94
N ARG A 5 -18.02 21.07 8.22
CA ARG A 5 -18.30 22.46 8.60
C ARG A 5 -17.34 23.48 7.96
N LEU A 6 -16.09 23.11 7.76
CA LEU A 6 -15.10 23.98 7.12
C LEU A 6 -15.36 24.12 5.61
N VAL A 7 -15.74 23.04 4.94
CA VAL A 7 -15.82 22.96 3.48
C VAL A 7 -17.21 23.31 2.97
N SER A 8 -18.26 22.79 3.61
CA SER A 8 -19.65 23.07 3.25
C SER A 8 -20.17 24.35 3.89
N ASP A 9 -20.06 24.49 5.22
CA ASP A 9 -20.70 25.63 5.91
C ASP A 9 -19.89 26.93 5.76
N ARG A 10 -18.55 26.83 5.70
CA ARG A 10 -17.67 28.00 5.58
C ARG A 10 -17.22 28.30 4.15
N GLU A 11 -16.90 27.29 3.35
CA GLU A 11 -16.43 27.49 1.96
C GLU A 11 -17.53 27.32 0.90
N HIS A 12 -18.71 26.81 1.27
CA HIS A 12 -19.86 26.65 0.37
C HIS A 12 -19.51 25.89 -0.92
N LEU A 13 -18.73 24.83 -0.78
CA LEU A 13 -18.37 24.01 -1.94
C LEU A 13 -19.59 23.25 -2.49
N PRO A 14 -19.64 23.00 -3.81
CA PRO A 14 -20.82 22.46 -4.48
C PRO A 14 -21.11 20.99 -4.15
N PHE A 15 -20.10 20.18 -3.85
CA PHE A 15 -20.18 18.73 -3.68
C PHE A 15 -20.94 18.06 -4.83
N PRO A 16 -20.37 17.95 -6.04
CA PRO A 16 -21.12 17.56 -7.24
C PRO A 16 -21.78 16.18 -7.17
N THR A 17 -21.22 15.25 -6.40
CA THR A 17 -21.68 13.87 -6.24
C THR A 17 -22.73 13.70 -5.13
N ALA A 18 -22.70 14.56 -4.09
CA ALA A 18 -23.60 14.43 -2.94
C ALA A 18 -25.10 14.56 -3.28
N PRO A 19 -25.56 15.49 -4.16
CA PRO A 19 -26.95 15.56 -4.58
C PRO A 19 -27.44 14.30 -5.27
N GLN A 20 -26.60 13.64 -6.07
CA GLN A 20 -26.97 12.41 -6.77
C GLN A 20 -27.22 11.27 -5.76
N SER A 21 -26.30 11.11 -4.80
CA SER A 21 -26.44 10.12 -3.73
C SER A 21 -27.64 10.40 -2.82
N ALA A 22 -27.91 11.68 -2.53
CA ALA A 22 -29.08 12.09 -1.75
C ALA A 22 -30.40 11.78 -2.49
N LEU A 23 -30.50 12.14 -3.78
CA LEU A 23 -31.67 11.85 -4.61
C LEU A 23 -31.91 10.35 -4.74
N ALA A 24 -30.87 9.54 -4.92
CA ALA A 24 -30.98 8.09 -4.97
C ALA A 24 -31.51 7.51 -3.65
N SER A 25 -31.03 8.01 -2.52
CA SER A 25 -31.49 7.58 -1.20
C SER A 25 -32.95 8.00 -0.93
N MET A 26 -33.33 9.21 -1.32
CA MET A 26 -34.71 9.70 -1.19
C MET A 26 -35.67 8.95 -2.12
N ALA A 27 -35.24 8.61 -3.34
CA ALA A 27 -36.05 7.83 -4.27
C ALA A 27 -36.43 6.45 -3.70
N LEU A 28 -35.53 5.81 -2.95
CA LEU A 28 -35.80 4.55 -2.25
C LEU A 28 -36.67 4.72 -1.00
N ALA A 29 -36.57 5.86 -0.31
CA ALA A 29 -37.32 6.11 0.93
C ALA A 29 -38.77 6.57 0.66
N GLU A 30 -39.00 7.35 -0.40
CA GLU A 30 -40.30 7.93 -0.77
C GLU A 30 -41.33 6.89 -1.25
N GLU A 31 -40.95 5.64 -1.52
CA GLU A 31 -41.88 4.53 -1.81
C GLU A 31 -42.82 4.20 -0.64
N SER A 32 -42.55 4.73 0.56
CA SER A 32 -43.36 4.48 1.76
C SER A 32 -44.57 5.41 1.96
N GLY A 33 -44.79 6.40 1.08
CA GLY A 33 -45.83 7.43 1.27
C GLY A 33 -46.60 7.85 0.01
N SER A 34 -47.88 7.46 -0.06
CA SER A 34 -49.03 8.11 -0.73
C SER A 34 -48.99 8.55 -2.22
N GLU A 35 -47.93 8.35 -3.00
CA GLU A 35 -47.96 8.65 -4.45
C GLU A 35 -48.31 7.42 -5.29
N GLU A 36 -49.46 7.47 -5.97
CA GLU A 36 -49.85 6.48 -7.00
C GLU A 36 -48.91 6.59 -8.21
N GLN A 37 -48.06 5.57 -8.39
CA GLN A 37 -47.17 5.34 -9.54
C GLN A 37 -46.30 6.53 -10.00
N THR A 38 -45.24 6.81 -9.24
CA THR A 38 -44.16 7.71 -9.64
C THR A 38 -43.36 7.14 -10.84
N TRP A 39 -42.85 8.01 -11.72
CA TRP A 39 -41.91 7.68 -12.82
C TRP A 39 -40.67 6.85 -12.41
N LYS A 40 -40.42 6.76 -11.09
CA LYS A 40 -39.37 5.96 -10.46
C LYS A 40 -39.58 4.46 -10.61
N TRP A 41 -40.82 3.96 -10.58
CA TRP A 41 -41.13 2.52 -10.72
C TRP A 41 -40.65 1.93 -12.04
N PRO A 42 -40.94 2.55 -13.22
CA PRO A 42 -40.34 2.13 -14.48
C PRO A 42 -38.81 2.11 -14.46
N CYS A 43 -38.15 3.14 -13.90
CA CYS A 43 -36.69 3.19 -13.80
C CYS A 43 -36.13 2.07 -12.92
N PHE A 44 -36.78 1.81 -11.77
CA PHE A 44 -36.43 0.72 -10.88
C PHE A 44 -36.61 -0.64 -11.56
N LEU A 45 -37.72 -0.86 -12.26
CA LEU A 45 -37.98 -2.09 -13.00
C LEU A 45 -36.97 -2.31 -14.14
N ILE A 46 -36.57 -1.26 -14.86
CA ILE A 46 -35.51 -1.34 -15.87
C ILE A 46 -34.19 -1.80 -15.22
N GLY A 47 -33.78 -1.14 -14.13
CA GLY A 47 -32.57 -1.50 -13.39
C GLY A 47 -32.62 -2.93 -12.85
N ALA A 48 -33.73 -3.32 -12.23
CA ALA A 48 -33.95 -4.67 -11.70
C ALA A 48 -33.96 -5.72 -12.82
N THR A 49 -34.55 -5.43 -13.97
CA THR A 49 -34.56 -6.33 -15.13
C THR A 49 -33.16 -6.50 -15.71
N ILE A 50 -32.41 -5.40 -15.88
CA ILE A 50 -31.00 -5.46 -16.31
C ILE A 50 -30.18 -6.28 -15.32
N GLY A 51 -30.33 -6.02 -14.02
CA GLY A 51 -29.63 -6.75 -12.96
C GLY A 51 -29.98 -8.24 -12.93
N LEU A 52 -31.25 -8.60 -13.11
CA LEU A 52 -31.70 -9.99 -13.14
C LEU A 52 -31.19 -10.72 -14.39
N VAL A 53 -31.32 -10.13 -15.57
CA VAL A 53 -30.83 -10.71 -16.83
C VAL A 53 -29.30 -10.87 -16.78
N PHE A 54 -28.59 -9.83 -16.34
CA PHE A 54 -27.15 -9.88 -16.19
C PHE A 54 -26.73 -10.91 -15.13
N GLY A 55 -27.38 -10.93 -13.96
CA GLY A 55 -27.10 -11.89 -12.90
C GLY A 55 -27.36 -13.34 -13.31
N LEU A 56 -28.42 -13.58 -14.09
CA LEU A 56 -28.71 -14.88 -14.67
C LEU A 56 -27.61 -15.33 -15.63
N ILE A 57 -27.15 -14.46 -16.53
CA ILE A 57 -26.09 -14.80 -17.50
C ILE A 57 -24.72 -14.95 -16.83
N TYR A 58 -24.39 -14.04 -15.91
CA TYR A 58 -23.06 -13.90 -15.32
C TYR A 58 -22.83 -14.87 -14.15
N VAL A 59 -23.85 -15.18 -13.35
CA VAL A 59 -23.74 -16.06 -12.17
C VAL A 59 -24.67 -17.27 -12.27
N GLY A 60 -25.92 -17.07 -12.69
CA GLY A 60 -26.95 -18.11 -12.72
C GLY A 60 -26.61 -19.28 -13.66
N ILE A 61 -26.27 -19.01 -14.92
CA ILE A 61 -25.93 -20.05 -15.92
C ILE A 61 -24.70 -20.86 -15.48
N PRO A 62 -23.56 -20.24 -15.08
CA PRO A 62 -22.43 -21.01 -14.57
C PRO A 62 -22.80 -21.90 -13.38
N ALA A 63 -23.55 -21.37 -12.41
CA ALA A 63 -23.94 -22.13 -11.21
C ALA A 63 -24.91 -23.28 -11.52
N LEU A 64 -25.91 -23.06 -12.39
CA LEU A 64 -26.86 -24.09 -12.80
C LEU A 64 -26.20 -25.17 -13.66
N THR A 65 -25.29 -24.80 -14.57
CA THR A 65 -24.59 -25.78 -15.41
C THR A 65 -23.60 -26.62 -14.60
N GLU A 66 -22.94 -26.01 -13.61
CA GLU A 66 -22.09 -26.72 -12.65
C GLU A 66 -22.90 -27.75 -11.84
N THR A 67 -24.06 -27.36 -11.29
CA THR A 67 -24.87 -28.28 -10.46
C THR A 67 -25.57 -29.38 -11.25
N PHE A 68 -26.07 -29.09 -12.47
CA PHE A 68 -26.85 -30.05 -13.26
C PHE A 68 -26.03 -30.86 -14.25
N ALA A 69 -24.92 -30.33 -14.78
CA ALA A 69 -24.14 -30.95 -15.85
C ALA A 69 -22.70 -31.30 -15.44
N ASP A 70 -22.33 -31.04 -14.17
CA ASP A 70 -20.98 -31.23 -13.61
C ASP A 70 -19.88 -30.54 -14.44
N LYS A 71 -20.28 -29.53 -15.22
CA LYS A 71 -19.44 -28.73 -16.11
C LYS A 71 -19.92 -27.28 -16.07
N LYS A 72 -19.06 -26.42 -15.54
CA LYS A 72 -19.30 -24.98 -15.46
C LYS A 72 -19.15 -24.34 -16.85
N VAL A 73 -20.26 -23.90 -17.44
CA VAL A 73 -20.26 -23.17 -18.71
C VAL A 73 -20.24 -21.67 -18.41
N THR A 74 -19.10 -21.02 -18.64
CA THR A 74 -18.93 -19.57 -18.48
C THR A 74 -19.08 -18.87 -19.83
N ILE A 75 -20.20 -18.15 -20.02
CA ILE A 75 -20.41 -17.34 -21.23
C ILE A 75 -19.51 -16.10 -21.21
N LEU A 76 -19.46 -15.42 -20.06
CA LEU A 76 -18.59 -14.27 -19.81
C LEU A 76 -17.51 -14.69 -18.80
N PRO A 77 -16.22 -14.59 -19.15
CA PRO A 77 -15.16 -14.99 -18.24
C PRO A 77 -15.08 -14.06 -17.04
N ILE A 78 -14.90 -14.66 -15.87
CA ILE A 78 -14.74 -13.97 -14.58
C ILE A 78 -13.28 -14.18 -14.15
N PRO A 79 -12.54 -13.13 -13.74
CA PRO A 79 -13.00 -11.75 -13.52
C PRO A 79 -13.00 -10.86 -14.78
N PHE A 80 -12.31 -11.24 -15.84
CA PHE A 80 -12.22 -10.49 -17.11
C PHE A 80 -11.76 -11.40 -18.25
N ALA A 81 -11.96 -10.96 -19.50
CA ALA A 81 -11.30 -11.55 -20.65
C ALA A 81 -9.91 -10.92 -20.84
N ASP A 82 -8.85 -11.73 -20.74
CA ASP A 82 -7.48 -11.26 -20.94
C ASP A 82 -7.10 -11.30 -22.42
N LEU A 83 -6.84 -10.12 -23.00
CA LEU A 83 -6.36 -9.96 -24.38
C LEU A 83 -4.86 -9.67 -24.42
N THR A 84 -4.22 -9.48 -23.27
CA THR A 84 -2.81 -9.10 -23.15
C THR A 84 -1.86 -10.12 -23.78
N PRO A 85 -2.03 -11.45 -23.60
CA PRO A 85 -1.12 -12.41 -24.23
C PRO A 85 -1.19 -12.38 -25.77
N MET A 86 -2.36 -12.10 -26.34
CA MET A 86 -2.56 -12.07 -27.80
C MET A 86 -2.11 -10.73 -28.40
N LEU A 87 -2.47 -9.61 -27.76
CA LEU A 87 -2.20 -8.26 -28.24
C LEU A 87 -0.84 -7.73 -27.80
N GLY A 88 -0.22 -8.33 -26.78
CA GLY A 88 1.04 -7.87 -26.18
C GLY A 88 2.17 -7.76 -27.19
N ARG A 89 2.20 -8.62 -28.22
CA ARG A 89 3.17 -8.54 -29.32
C ARG A 89 3.10 -7.21 -30.09
N PHE A 90 1.92 -6.59 -30.15
CA PHE A 90 1.67 -5.34 -30.89
C PHE A 90 1.65 -4.12 -29.98
N VAL A 91 0.99 -4.24 -28.81
CA VAL A 91 0.70 -3.10 -27.93
C VAL A 91 1.68 -2.99 -26.76
N GLY A 92 2.66 -3.90 -26.63
CA GLY A 92 3.86 -3.83 -25.80
C GLY A 92 3.65 -3.39 -24.33
N ALA A 93 3.89 -4.28 -23.36
CA ALA A 93 3.77 -3.99 -21.92
C ALA A 93 2.48 -3.28 -21.44
N THR A 94 1.44 -3.23 -22.28
CA THR A 94 0.13 -2.65 -21.95
C THR A 94 -0.84 -3.76 -21.55
N PRO A 95 -1.33 -3.80 -20.30
CA PRO A 95 -2.37 -4.75 -19.90
C PRO A 95 -3.69 -4.39 -20.58
N ILE A 96 -4.23 -5.31 -21.39
CA ILE A 96 -5.52 -5.14 -22.06
C ILE A 96 -6.44 -6.27 -21.57
N ALA A 97 -7.32 -5.92 -20.65
CA ALA A 97 -8.32 -6.82 -20.09
C ALA A 97 -9.70 -6.20 -20.19
N ILE A 98 -10.67 -6.96 -20.68
CA ILE A 98 -12.07 -6.53 -20.76
C ILE A 98 -12.82 -7.09 -19.56
N SER A 99 -13.15 -6.23 -18.61
CA SER A 99 -14.07 -6.57 -17.53
C SER A 99 -15.51 -6.46 -18.00
N PHE A 100 -16.33 -7.48 -17.71
CA PHE A 100 -17.76 -7.48 -18.03
C PHE A 100 -18.62 -6.90 -16.91
N SER A 101 -18.03 -6.18 -15.95
CA SER A 101 -18.79 -5.51 -14.88
C SER A 101 -19.60 -4.34 -15.43
N LEU A 102 -20.87 -4.25 -15.05
CA LEU A 102 -21.73 -3.11 -15.38
C LEU A 102 -21.47 -1.90 -14.45
N ALA A 103 -20.73 -2.08 -13.35
CA ALA A 103 -20.53 -1.03 -12.36
C ALA A 103 -19.85 0.23 -12.94
N PRO A 104 -18.79 0.14 -13.77
CA PRO A 104 -18.19 1.33 -14.39
C PRO A 104 -19.14 2.06 -15.34
N ILE A 105 -20.05 1.34 -16.02
CA ILE A 105 -21.03 1.92 -16.93
C ILE A 105 -22.02 2.78 -16.14
N PHE A 106 -22.59 2.22 -15.07
CA PHE A 106 -23.52 2.96 -14.21
C PHE A 106 -22.83 4.09 -13.45
N ALA A 107 -21.60 3.90 -12.98
CA ALA A 107 -20.81 4.97 -12.37
C ALA A 107 -20.55 6.12 -13.36
N GLY A 108 -20.23 5.81 -14.61
CA GLY A 108 -20.02 6.81 -15.66
C GLY A 108 -21.25 7.67 -15.98
N LEU A 109 -22.47 7.16 -15.75
CA LEU A 109 -23.71 7.95 -15.90
C LEU A 109 -23.89 9.01 -14.80
N LEU A 110 -23.23 8.83 -13.64
CA LEU A 110 -23.37 9.70 -12.48
C LEU A 110 -22.20 10.67 -12.32
N LEU A 111 -21.01 10.31 -12.85
CA LEU A 111 -19.80 11.09 -12.70
C LEU A 111 -19.80 12.35 -13.59
N PRO A 112 -19.13 13.43 -13.15
CA PRO A 112 -18.98 14.63 -13.96
C PRO A 112 -18.30 14.33 -15.31
N PHE A 113 -18.85 14.84 -16.41
CA PHE A 113 -18.35 14.58 -17.77
C PHE A 113 -16.83 14.81 -17.92
N TRP A 114 -16.32 15.93 -17.40
CA TRP A 114 -14.89 16.26 -17.48
C TRP A 114 -14.01 15.32 -16.68
N SER A 115 -14.51 14.76 -15.58
CA SER A 115 -13.80 13.72 -14.82
C SER A 115 -13.66 12.46 -15.68
N VAL A 116 -14.74 12.01 -16.32
CA VAL A 116 -14.74 10.84 -17.21
C VAL A 116 -13.82 11.06 -18.42
N MET A 117 -13.86 12.23 -19.06
CA MET A 117 -12.97 12.55 -20.17
C MET A 117 -11.50 12.60 -19.74
N GLY A 118 -11.20 13.12 -18.55
CA GLY A 118 -9.85 13.10 -17.98
C GLY A 118 -9.33 11.68 -17.76
N SER A 119 -10.14 10.81 -17.15
CA SER A 119 -9.80 9.39 -16.97
C SER A 119 -9.61 8.67 -18.30
N PHE A 120 -10.48 8.92 -19.28
CA PHE A 120 -10.38 8.35 -20.63
C PHE A 120 -9.08 8.78 -21.34
N ALA A 121 -8.76 10.07 -21.30
CA ALA A 121 -7.50 10.59 -21.85
C ALA A 121 -6.28 9.98 -21.16
N GLY A 122 -6.33 9.80 -19.83
CA GLY A 122 -5.27 9.13 -19.07
C GLY A 122 -5.04 7.68 -19.50
N VAL A 123 -6.11 6.92 -19.73
CA VAL A 123 -6.02 5.54 -20.24
C VAL A 123 -5.45 5.49 -21.66
N LEU A 124 -5.87 6.40 -22.55
CA LEU A 124 -5.30 6.48 -23.90
C LEU A 124 -3.82 6.85 -23.88
N LEU A 125 -3.43 7.80 -23.03
CA LEU A 125 -2.02 8.16 -22.85
C LEU A 125 -1.21 6.96 -22.34
N PHE A 126 -1.72 6.24 -21.35
CA PHE A 126 -1.09 5.03 -20.82
C PHE A 126 -0.93 3.95 -21.91
N MET A 127 -1.98 3.70 -22.70
CA MET A 127 -1.98 2.72 -23.79
C MET A 127 -1.04 3.09 -24.93
N ALA A 128 -0.88 4.38 -25.24
CA ALA A 128 0.05 4.84 -26.26
C ALA A 128 1.51 4.90 -25.76
N THR A 129 1.72 5.27 -24.49
CA THR A 129 3.06 5.52 -23.93
C THR A 129 3.75 4.24 -23.49
N SER A 130 3.01 3.26 -22.96
CA SER A 130 3.58 1.98 -22.50
C SER A 130 4.39 1.23 -23.58
N PRO A 131 3.90 1.04 -24.82
CA PRO A 131 4.71 0.37 -25.85
C PRO A 131 5.94 1.17 -26.26
N VAL A 132 5.85 2.51 -26.24
CA VAL A 132 6.99 3.39 -26.52
C VAL A 132 8.06 3.25 -25.44
N LEU A 133 7.67 3.26 -24.16
CA LEU A 133 8.59 3.06 -23.04
C LEU A 133 9.26 1.68 -23.06
N HIS A 134 8.50 0.65 -23.41
CA HIS A 134 9.05 -0.69 -23.60
C HIS A 134 10.07 -0.72 -24.75
N HIS A 135 9.81 -0.05 -25.88
CA HIS A 135 10.76 0.03 -26.99
C HIS A 135 12.07 0.76 -26.61
N PHE A 136 12.01 1.73 -25.71
CA PHE A 136 13.18 2.42 -25.16
C PHE A 136 13.88 1.66 -24.02
N GLY A 137 13.42 0.45 -23.66
CA GLY A 137 14.08 -0.39 -22.65
C GLY A 137 13.75 -0.04 -21.19
N PHE A 138 12.73 0.79 -20.94
CA PHE A 138 12.32 1.14 -19.56
C PHE A 138 11.52 0.04 -18.85
N MET A 139 11.16 -1.05 -19.54
CA MET A 139 10.40 -2.18 -18.98
C MET A 139 11.11 -3.51 -19.29
N PRO A 140 12.33 -3.73 -18.78
CA PRO A 140 13.17 -4.86 -19.17
C PRO A 140 12.63 -6.22 -18.71
N ARG A 141 11.77 -6.25 -17.69
CA ARG A 141 11.25 -7.52 -17.13
C ARG A 141 10.02 -8.04 -17.85
N TRP A 142 9.35 -7.21 -18.64
CA TRP A 142 8.15 -7.61 -19.36
C TRP A 142 8.52 -8.43 -20.60
N VAL A 143 7.80 -9.53 -20.83
CA VAL A 143 7.96 -10.34 -22.05
C VAL A 143 6.62 -10.58 -22.75
N PRO A 144 6.61 -10.68 -24.09
CA PRO A 144 5.43 -11.06 -24.83
C PRO A 144 4.89 -12.42 -24.37
N GLY A 145 3.60 -12.47 -24.05
CA GLY A 145 2.93 -13.68 -23.53
C GLY A 145 2.53 -13.61 -22.06
N MET A 146 3.02 -12.62 -21.31
CA MET A 146 2.54 -12.35 -19.95
C MET A 146 1.04 -11.97 -19.96
N GLY A 147 0.30 -12.44 -18.94
CA GLY A 147 -1.10 -12.04 -18.73
C GLY A 147 -1.26 -10.59 -18.28
N ALA A 148 -2.49 -10.06 -18.27
CA ALA A 148 -2.80 -8.70 -17.86
C ALA A 148 -2.30 -8.38 -16.44
N VAL A 149 -2.53 -9.28 -15.49
CA VAL A 149 -2.12 -9.08 -14.09
C VAL A 149 -0.61 -9.00 -14.00
N GLN A 150 0.11 -9.97 -14.56
CA GLN A 150 1.57 -9.98 -14.55
C GLN A 150 2.18 -8.77 -15.26
N THR A 151 1.58 -8.35 -16.38
CA THR A 151 1.97 -7.14 -17.11
C THR A 151 1.78 -5.89 -16.25
N GLN A 152 0.68 -5.79 -15.52
CA GLN A 152 0.43 -4.69 -14.59
C GLN A 152 1.46 -4.66 -13.44
N ILE A 153 1.89 -5.82 -12.94
CA ILE A 153 2.93 -5.91 -11.90
C ILE A 153 4.28 -5.46 -12.47
N THR A 154 4.73 -6.08 -13.56
CA THR A 154 6.06 -5.86 -14.14
C THR A 154 6.22 -4.44 -14.66
N ALA A 155 5.30 -3.96 -15.51
CA ALA A 155 5.31 -2.58 -15.99
C ALA A 155 5.05 -1.56 -14.86
N GLY A 156 4.31 -1.98 -13.83
CA GLY A 156 4.10 -1.23 -12.59
C GLY A 156 5.42 -0.95 -11.87
N VAL A 157 6.14 -2.00 -11.49
CA VAL A 157 7.39 -1.90 -10.74
C VAL A 157 8.49 -1.23 -11.57
N ASP A 158 8.59 -1.55 -12.86
CA ASP A 158 9.67 -1.04 -13.72
C ASP A 158 9.54 0.47 -14.00
N PHE A 159 8.32 1.02 -14.13
CA PHE A 159 8.12 2.44 -14.50
C PHE A 159 6.91 3.12 -13.85
N TRP A 160 5.72 2.52 -13.95
CA TRP A 160 4.47 3.26 -13.67
C TRP A 160 4.25 3.60 -12.19
N GLN A 161 4.75 2.78 -11.26
CA GLN A 161 4.69 3.05 -9.83
C GLN A 161 5.58 4.26 -9.45
N PRO A 162 6.89 4.28 -9.78
CA PRO A 162 7.72 5.48 -9.58
C PRO A 162 7.15 6.73 -10.24
N PHE A 163 6.65 6.62 -11.48
CA PHE A 163 6.05 7.74 -12.20
C PHE A 163 4.79 8.28 -11.50
N GLY A 164 3.91 7.39 -11.05
CA GLY A 164 2.70 7.76 -10.29
C GLY A 164 3.03 8.49 -9.00
N MET A 165 4.08 8.07 -8.29
CA MET A 165 4.58 8.78 -7.10
C MET A 165 5.01 10.20 -7.43
N GLY A 166 5.78 10.39 -8.52
CA GLY A 166 6.17 11.72 -8.99
C GLY A 166 4.98 12.65 -9.24
N ILE A 167 3.92 12.15 -9.90
CA ILE A 167 2.68 12.91 -10.12
C ILE A 167 2.03 13.29 -8.79
N THR A 168 1.87 12.32 -7.88
CA THR A 168 1.18 12.57 -6.61
C THR A 168 1.94 13.55 -5.71
N LEU A 169 3.27 13.50 -5.71
CA LEU A 169 4.11 14.47 -5.02
C LEU A 169 3.93 15.87 -5.62
N ALA A 170 3.92 15.99 -6.95
CA ALA A 170 3.67 17.27 -7.62
C ALA A 170 2.29 17.83 -7.27
N VAL A 171 1.25 17.00 -7.27
CA VAL A 171 -0.11 17.40 -6.87
C VAL A 171 -0.15 17.83 -5.40
N ALA A 172 0.49 17.08 -4.49
CA ALA A 172 0.58 17.44 -3.08
C ALA A 172 1.26 18.81 -2.88
N ILE A 173 2.37 19.08 -3.57
CA ILE A 173 3.05 20.38 -3.53
C ILE A 173 2.14 21.51 -4.03
N ILE A 174 1.43 21.29 -5.14
CA ILE A 174 0.47 22.25 -5.70
C ILE A 174 -0.65 22.53 -4.70
N SER A 175 -1.22 21.50 -4.08
CA SER A 175 -2.28 21.63 -3.08
C SER A 175 -1.82 22.39 -1.84
N ILE A 176 -0.62 22.11 -1.31
CA ILE A 176 -0.05 22.84 -0.18
C ILE A 176 0.14 24.32 -0.56
N LYS A 177 0.68 24.61 -1.75
CA LYS A 177 0.86 25.99 -2.23
C LYS A 177 -0.46 26.73 -2.34
N GLN A 178 -1.52 26.07 -2.83
CA GLN A 178 -2.86 26.65 -2.92
C GLN A 178 -3.45 26.96 -1.53
N VAL A 179 -3.28 26.08 -0.56
CA VAL A 179 -3.73 26.31 0.83
C VAL A 179 -2.96 27.46 1.46
N MET A 180 -1.63 27.50 1.30
CA MET A 180 -0.80 28.60 1.81
C MET A 180 -1.18 29.94 1.20
N ARG A 181 -1.43 29.97 -0.12
CA ARG A 181 -1.88 31.17 -0.83
C ARG A 181 -3.24 31.66 -0.33
N ALA A 182 -4.23 30.76 -0.24
CA ALA A 182 -5.55 31.09 0.29
C ALA A 182 -5.49 31.56 1.76
N GLY A 183 -4.58 31.01 2.56
CA GLY A 183 -4.35 31.46 3.94
C GLY A 183 -3.76 32.86 4.02
N ARG A 184 -2.84 33.22 3.10
CA ARG A 184 -2.24 34.56 3.02
C ARG A 184 -3.24 35.61 2.54
N GLU A 185 -3.95 35.34 1.45
CA GLU A 185 -5.00 36.24 0.92
C GLU A 185 -6.06 36.52 2.00
N ARG A 186 -6.46 35.51 2.80
CA ARG A 186 -7.36 35.71 3.93
C ARG A 186 -6.77 36.53 5.10
N ARG A 187 -5.46 36.44 5.33
CA ARG A 187 -4.78 37.22 6.38
C ARG A 187 -4.69 38.69 5.97
N GLU A 188 -4.48 38.95 4.68
CA GLU A 188 -4.53 40.28 4.06
C GLU A 188 -5.96 40.85 4.10
N ASP A 189 -6.97 40.07 3.72
CA ASP A 189 -8.40 40.46 3.81
C ASP A 189 -8.86 40.73 5.25
N ARG A 190 -8.25 40.06 6.24
CA ARG A 190 -8.55 40.25 7.67
C ARG A 190 -7.83 41.47 8.24
N ALA A 191 -6.61 41.77 7.76
CA ALA A 191 -5.88 42.98 8.11
C ALA A 191 -6.53 44.25 7.51
N HIS A 192 -7.15 44.14 6.33
CA HIS A 192 -7.90 45.24 5.71
C HIS A 192 -9.32 45.47 6.29
N LYS A 193 -9.82 44.58 7.16
CA LYS A 193 -11.16 44.65 7.77
C LYS A 193 -11.23 45.37 9.11
N GLU A 194 -10.12 45.90 9.62
CA GLU A 194 -10.09 46.60 10.91
C GLU A 194 -10.74 48.00 10.86
N ASN A 195 -11.15 48.49 9.68
CA ASN A 195 -11.73 49.83 9.48
C ASN A 195 -13.13 49.85 8.82
N GLN A 196 -13.89 48.74 8.85
CA GLN A 196 -15.26 48.75 8.29
C GLN A 196 -16.28 48.27 9.33
N ASP A 197 -17.09 49.22 9.78
CA ASP A 197 -18.24 49.03 10.67
C ASP A 197 -19.14 47.89 10.20
N ASP A 198 -19.57 47.07 11.17
CA ASP A 198 -20.48 45.94 11.00
C ASP A 198 -21.78 46.39 10.32
N THR A 199 -21.89 46.13 9.02
CA THR A 199 -23.16 46.21 8.29
C THR A 199 -23.47 44.85 7.71
N CYS A 200 -24.32 44.11 8.41
CA CYS A 200 -25.40 43.27 7.88
C CYS A 200 -26.14 42.57 9.06
N GLY A 201 -26.71 43.35 9.98
CA GLY A 201 -27.68 42.85 10.96
C GLY A 201 -29.10 43.10 10.44
N HIS A 202 -29.88 42.04 10.17
CA HIS A 202 -31.33 42.19 10.04
C HIS A 202 -31.89 42.51 11.44
N PRO A 203 -32.79 43.51 11.61
CA PRO A 203 -33.23 43.99 12.92
C PRO A 203 -33.94 42.95 13.81
N ASP A 204 -34.28 41.77 13.29
CA ASP A 204 -35.03 40.73 14.00
C ASP A 204 -34.22 39.48 14.42
N CYS A 205 -32.88 39.51 14.36
CA CYS A 205 -32.07 38.32 14.62
C CYS A 205 -31.33 38.41 15.96
N SER A 206 -31.94 37.88 17.03
CA SER A 206 -31.42 37.89 18.41
C SER A 206 -30.76 36.57 18.85
N GLN A 207 -30.15 35.80 17.94
CA GLN A 207 -29.36 34.62 18.30
C GLN A 207 -27.97 34.62 17.65
N PRO A 208 -26.91 34.23 18.41
CA PRO A 208 -25.54 34.26 17.95
C PRO A 208 -25.21 33.03 17.10
N ALA A 209 -25.50 33.12 15.81
CA ALA A 209 -24.84 32.31 14.80
C ALA A 209 -24.84 33.08 13.47
N GLN A 210 -23.98 34.08 13.37
CA GLN A 210 -23.76 34.82 12.13
C GLN A 210 -22.40 34.45 11.54
N VAL A 211 -22.41 33.85 10.35
CA VAL A 211 -21.32 33.99 9.38
C VAL A 211 -21.96 34.53 8.10
N ARG A 212 -21.77 35.83 7.85
CA ARG A 212 -22.05 36.60 6.61
C ARG A 212 -23.32 36.22 5.81
N GLY A 213 -24.43 36.85 6.15
CA GLY A 213 -25.37 37.38 5.14
C GLY A 213 -26.41 36.44 4.52
N TYR A 214 -26.50 35.16 4.92
CA TYR A 214 -27.63 34.31 4.53
C TYR A 214 -28.25 33.63 5.74
N CYS A 215 -29.55 33.90 5.96
CA CYS A 215 -30.37 33.21 6.94
C CYS A 215 -30.75 31.85 6.36
N ILE A 216 -29.83 30.88 6.37
CA ILE A 216 -30.26 29.48 6.21
C ILE A 216 -30.93 29.15 7.53
N LYS A 217 -32.26 29.10 7.54
CA LYS A 217 -33.02 28.53 8.66
C LYS A 217 -32.50 27.11 8.83
N HIS A 218 -31.52 26.92 9.72
CA HIS A 218 -30.95 25.61 10.00
C HIS A 218 -32.13 24.75 10.41
N LEU A 219 -32.61 23.88 9.51
CA LEU A 219 -33.46 22.77 9.90
C LEU A 219 -32.75 22.14 11.10
N ASN A 220 -33.48 21.81 12.16
CA ASN A 220 -32.97 21.30 13.42
C ASN A 220 -32.08 20.05 13.21
N ARG A 221 -30.83 20.26 12.77
CA ARG A 221 -29.93 19.30 12.10
C ARG A 221 -29.25 18.37 13.10
N GLY A 222 -29.23 18.77 14.36
CA GLY A 222 -28.56 18.03 15.44
C GLY A 222 -27.05 18.15 15.34
N ASP A 223 -26.54 19.36 15.14
CA ASP A 223 -25.11 19.63 15.02
C ASP A 223 -24.34 19.26 16.29
N PHE A 224 -23.21 18.57 16.11
CA PHE A 224 -22.31 18.27 17.23
C PHE A 224 -21.49 19.52 17.61
N PRO A 225 -21.25 19.76 18.91
CA PRO A 225 -20.33 20.81 19.32
C PRO A 225 -18.91 20.44 18.85
N LEU A 226 -18.19 21.45 18.32
CA LEU A 226 -16.88 21.24 17.69
C LEU A 226 -15.83 20.65 18.64
N TRP A 227 -15.92 20.97 19.94
CA TRP A 227 -15.01 20.43 20.93
C TRP A 227 -15.13 18.90 21.07
N ILE A 228 -16.34 18.33 21.01
CA ILE A 228 -16.54 16.86 21.05
C ILE A 228 -15.88 16.22 19.83
N CYS A 229 -16.05 16.82 18.65
CA CYS A 229 -15.45 16.31 17.43
C CYS A 229 -13.92 16.35 17.49
N LEU A 230 -13.36 17.43 18.04
CA LEU A 230 -11.93 17.57 18.24
C LEU A 230 -11.41 16.55 19.25
N SER A 231 -12.08 16.38 20.39
CA SER A 231 -11.74 15.38 21.41
C SER A 231 -11.79 13.96 20.84
N LEU A 232 -12.84 13.61 20.09
CA LEU A 232 -12.95 12.30 19.44
C LEU A 232 -11.84 12.08 18.41
N PHE A 233 -11.44 13.13 17.68
CA PHE A 233 -10.28 13.05 16.80
C PHE A 233 -8.98 12.78 17.58
N PHE A 234 -8.72 13.50 18.68
CA PHE A 234 -7.54 13.26 19.51
C PHE A 234 -7.54 11.84 20.11
N VAL A 235 -8.68 11.35 20.58
CA VAL A 235 -8.81 9.98 21.12
C VAL A 235 -8.60 8.95 20.02
N GLY A 236 -9.22 9.14 18.85
CA GLY A 236 -9.08 8.25 17.70
C GLY A 236 -7.66 8.21 17.14
N ALA A 237 -6.97 9.36 17.09
CA ALA A 237 -5.58 9.46 16.67
C ALA A 237 -4.61 8.91 17.74
N ALA A 238 -4.92 9.05 19.03
CA ALA A 238 -4.11 8.50 20.11
C ALA A 238 -4.17 6.98 20.18
N TYR A 239 -5.29 6.35 19.80
CA TYR A 239 -5.46 4.90 19.83
C TYR A 239 -4.36 4.11 19.06
N PRO A 240 -4.12 4.34 17.75
CA PRO A 240 -3.06 3.64 17.04
C PRO A 240 -1.66 3.97 17.58
N ILE A 241 -1.43 5.18 18.07
CA ILE A 241 -0.13 5.59 18.66
C ILE A 241 0.14 4.84 19.96
N PHE A 242 -0.88 4.74 20.81
CA PHE A 242 -0.82 3.96 22.03
C PHE A 242 -0.56 2.49 21.70
N LEU A 243 -1.33 1.93 20.75
CA LEU A 243 -1.19 0.54 20.31
C LEU A 243 0.22 0.26 19.76
N ALA A 244 0.76 1.16 18.94
CA ALA A 244 2.12 1.09 18.40
C ALA A 244 3.16 1.03 19.52
N LYS A 245 3.07 1.92 20.52
CA LYS A 245 4.03 1.96 21.62
C LYS A 245 3.90 0.75 22.57
N THR A 246 2.70 0.22 22.76
CA THR A 246 2.48 -0.95 23.61
C THR A 246 2.89 -2.26 22.95
N LEU A 247 2.62 -2.42 21.65
CA LEU A 247 2.96 -3.65 20.92
C LEU A 247 4.45 -3.70 20.54
N PHE A 248 5.04 -2.54 20.23
CA PHE A 248 6.43 -2.45 19.76
C PHE A 248 7.26 -1.45 20.61
N PRO A 249 7.45 -1.72 21.91
CA PRO A 249 8.06 -0.76 22.83
C PRO A 249 9.52 -0.43 22.51
N VAL A 250 10.28 -1.39 21.98
CA VAL A 250 11.70 -1.28 21.59
C VAL A 250 11.85 -0.54 20.26
N LEU A 251 10.98 -0.86 19.29
CA LEU A 251 11.00 -0.28 17.96
C LEU A 251 10.55 1.17 17.93
N VAL A 252 9.49 1.51 18.69
CA VAL A 252 8.97 2.87 18.81
C VAL A 252 9.84 3.66 19.77
N SER A 253 11.02 4.03 19.28
CA SER A 253 11.95 4.96 19.93
C SER A 253 11.33 6.35 20.05
N THR A 254 11.93 7.21 20.87
CA THR A 254 11.46 8.59 21.06
C THR A 254 11.42 9.37 19.75
N SER A 255 12.37 9.14 18.84
CA SER A 255 12.41 9.80 17.53
C SER A 255 11.25 9.32 16.63
N LEU A 256 11.00 8.01 16.56
CA LEU A 256 9.90 7.46 15.78
C LEU A 256 8.53 7.92 16.31
N LEU A 257 8.38 8.00 17.64
CA LEU A 257 7.17 8.51 18.27
C LEU A 257 6.87 9.96 17.85
N VAL A 258 7.89 10.83 17.81
CA VAL A 258 7.75 12.21 17.34
C VAL A 258 7.29 12.26 15.88
N VAL A 259 7.85 11.41 15.02
CA VAL A 259 7.44 11.32 13.60
C VAL A 259 5.98 10.87 13.49
N ILE A 260 5.57 9.82 14.22
CA ILE A 260 4.19 9.34 14.23
C ILE A 260 3.24 10.43 14.73
N LEU A 261 3.62 11.19 15.77
CA LEU A 261 2.82 12.31 16.28
C LEU A 261 2.68 13.43 15.25
N LEU A 262 3.74 13.78 14.52
CA LEU A 262 3.69 14.77 13.45
C LEU A 262 2.76 14.28 12.33
N ILE A 263 2.87 13.00 11.93
CA ILE A 263 2.00 12.41 10.93
C ILE A 263 0.53 12.47 11.36
N ALA A 264 0.24 12.07 12.61
CA ALA A 264 -1.11 11.99 13.14
C ALA A 264 -1.78 13.37 13.35
N PHE A 265 -1.05 14.34 13.89
CA PHE A 265 -1.62 15.60 14.36
C PHE A 265 -1.36 16.78 13.42
N VAL A 266 -0.41 16.68 12.50
CA VAL A 266 -0.09 17.74 11.54
C VAL A 266 -0.45 17.31 10.12
N TYR A 267 0.15 16.21 9.65
CA TYR A 267 -0.03 15.77 8.28
C TYR A 267 -1.47 15.30 8.00
N ALA A 268 -2.00 14.37 8.80
CA ALA A 268 -3.31 13.78 8.55
C ALA A 268 -4.45 14.82 8.54
N PRO A 269 -4.52 15.81 9.45
CA PRO A 269 -5.52 16.88 9.38
C PRO A 269 -5.38 17.78 8.15
N ILE A 270 -4.15 18.15 7.77
CA ILE A 270 -3.91 18.98 6.58
C ILE A 270 -4.35 18.24 5.32
N MET A 271 -3.94 16.98 5.18
CA MET A 271 -4.33 16.16 4.04
C MET A 271 -5.83 15.90 4.00
N SER A 272 -6.45 15.64 5.16
CA SER A 272 -7.90 15.45 5.22
C SER A 272 -8.67 16.70 4.83
N PHE A 273 -8.15 17.89 5.15
CA PHE A 273 -8.73 19.16 4.69
C PHE A 273 -8.57 19.36 3.18
N VAL A 274 -7.39 19.10 2.63
CA VAL A 274 -7.14 19.18 1.18
C VAL A 274 -8.05 18.22 0.43
N SER A 275 -8.12 16.97 0.88
CA SER A 275 -8.96 15.91 0.32
C SER A 275 -10.44 16.29 0.37
N ALA A 276 -10.96 16.73 1.54
CA ALA A 276 -12.34 17.19 1.67
C ALA A 276 -12.69 18.38 0.75
N ARG A 277 -11.74 19.30 0.54
CA ARG A 277 -11.94 20.46 -0.34
C ARG A 277 -11.98 20.06 -1.81
N LEU A 278 -11.10 19.14 -2.23
CA LEU A 278 -11.08 18.60 -3.59
C LEU A 278 -12.33 17.79 -3.89
N ASP A 279 -12.77 16.98 -2.93
CA ASP A 279 -14.03 16.27 -2.97
C ASP A 279 -15.22 17.24 -3.11
N GLY A 280 -15.25 18.30 -2.30
CA GLY A 280 -16.25 19.35 -2.43
C GLY A 280 -16.26 20.09 -3.77
N LEU A 281 -15.13 20.19 -4.48
CA LEU A 281 -15.03 20.88 -5.77
C LEU A 281 -15.29 19.96 -6.98
N ILE A 282 -14.72 18.76 -6.96
CA ILE A 282 -14.58 17.86 -8.11
C ILE A 282 -15.31 16.52 -7.87
N GLY A 283 -15.60 16.16 -6.61
CA GLY A 283 -16.15 14.85 -6.23
C GLY A 283 -15.11 13.74 -6.24
N GLN A 284 -13.84 14.08 -6.02
CA GLN A 284 -12.73 13.12 -5.96
C GLN A 284 -11.76 13.44 -4.82
N ASN A 285 -11.30 12.38 -4.17
CA ASN A 285 -10.38 12.41 -3.05
C ASN A 285 -8.94 12.20 -3.57
N ILE A 286 -7.96 12.82 -2.91
CA ILE A 286 -6.54 12.56 -3.22
C ILE A 286 -5.90 11.89 -2.03
N GLN A 287 -5.38 10.69 -2.26
CA GLN A 287 -4.53 9.99 -1.33
C GLN A 287 -3.11 9.96 -1.89
N ILE A 288 -2.13 10.40 -1.10
CA ILE A 288 -0.73 10.26 -1.46
C ILE A 288 -0.38 8.77 -1.35
N PRO A 289 0.00 8.11 -2.46
CA PRO A 289 0.39 6.71 -2.44
C PRO A 289 1.71 6.54 -1.68
N HIS A 290 1.89 5.37 -1.08
CA HIS A 290 3.14 4.94 -0.46
C HIS A 290 3.68 5.79 0.71
N LEU A 291 2.85 6.61 1.37
CA LEU A 291 3.27 7.38 2.53
C LEU A 291 3.77 6.49 3.69
N HIS A 292 3.08 5.36 3.91
CA HIS A 292 3.46 4.42 4.96
C HIS A 292 4.86 3.85 4.68
N GLU A 293 5.09 3.37 3.45
CA GLU A 293 6.36 2.86 2.96
C GLU A 293 7.48 3.89 3.08
N ALA A 294 7.24 5.13 2.64
CA ALA A 294 8.22 6.22 2.74
C ALA A 294 8.60 6.50 4.20
N THR A 295 7.61 6.50 5.11
CA THR A 295 7.87 6.68 6.55
C THR A 295 8.72 5.54 7.10
N VAL A 296 8.41 4.30 6.72
CA VAL A 296 9.17 3.10 7.10
C VAL A 296 10.62 3.21 6.63
N PHE A 297 10.88 3.57 5.36
CA PHE A 297 12.24 3.71 4.85
C PHE A 297 13.02 4.84 5.55
N LEU A 298 12.38 5.97 5.85
CA LEU A 298 13.02 7.08 6.57
C LEU A 298 13.48 6.71 7.98
N THR A 299 12.93 5.66 8.58
CA THR A 299 13.41 5.18 9.89
C THR A 299 14.76 4.46 9.81
N GLY A 300 15.15 3.96 8.63
CA GLY A 300 16.33 3.12 8.47
C GLY A 300 16.29 1.80 9.24
N TYR A 301 15.10 1.39 9.72
CA TYR A 301 14.96 0.14 10.47
C TYR A 301 15.12 -1.07 9.56
N ARG A 302 15.93 -2.03 10.01
CA ARG A 302 16.13 -3.32 9.35
C ARG A 302 15.22 -4.36 9.99
N GLY A 303 14.36 -4.99 9.19
CA GLY A 303 13.49 -6.06 9.66
C GLY A 303 12.01 -5.89 9.31
N LEU A 304 11.23 -6.92 9.63
CA LEU A 304 9.82 -7.03 9.23
C LEU A 304 8.86 -6.27 10.17
N GLU A 305 9.21 -6.14 11.45
CA GLU A 305 8.32 -5.67 12.51
C GLU A 305 7.73 -4.28 12.25
N ILE A 306 8.51 -3.40 11.62
CA ILE A 306 8.09 -2.02 11.34
C ILE A 306 6.89 -1.91 10.41
N TRP A 307 6.70 -2.88 9.51
CA TRP A 307 5.56 -2.94 8.60
C TRP A 307 4.23 -3.19 9.32
N PHE A 308 4.28 -3.72 10.54
CA PHE A 308 3.11 -3.99 11.36
C PHE A 308 2.82 -2.86 12.37
N VAL A 309 3.63 -1.79 12.37
CA VAL A 309 3.39 -0.63 13.23
C VAL A 309 2.22 0.19 12.65
N PRO A 310 1.12 0.37 13.40
CA PRO A 310 -0.02 1.15 12.92
C PRO A 310 0.35 2.64 12.84
N LEU A 311 0.54 3.15 11.62
CA LEU A 311 0.76 4.57 11.37
C LEU A 311 -0.59 5.31 11.31
N ALA A 312 -0.75 6.35 12.13
CA ALA A 312 -1.96 7.16 12.22
C ALA A 312 -2.08 8.20 11.07
N GLY A 313 -1.89 7.77 9.82
CA GLY A 313 -1.85 8.63 8.63
C GLY A 313 -3.13 8.62 7.78
N SER A 314 -4.25 8.10 8.31
CA SER A 314 -5.49 7.92 7.54
C SER A 314 -6.13 9.26 7.14
N ASP A 315 -6.58 9.34 5.89
CA ASP A 315 -7.34 10.47 5.36
C ASP A 315 -8.84 10.35 5.73
N PHE A 316 -9.41 11.43 6.27
CA PHE A 316 -10.84 11.53 6.64
C PHE A 316 -11.63 12.49 5.76
N GLY A 317 -11.07 12.93 4.63
CA GLY A 317 -11.65 13.92 3.73
C GLY A 317 -13.01 13.54 3.16
N GLY A 318 -13.13 12.32 2.61
CA GLY A 318 -14.38 11.82 2.01
C GLY A 318 -15.56 11.71 2.99
N GLY A 319 -15.30 11.69 4.30
CA GLY A 319 -16.39 11.76 5.29
C GLY A 319 -17.17 13.07 5.23
N ALA A 320 -16.62 14.14 4.65
CA ALA A 320 -17.33 15.41 4.50
C ALA A 320 -18.53 15.30 3.55
N GLU A 321 -18.39 14.57 2.45
CA GLU A 321 -19.48 14.31 1.49
C GLU A 321 -20.67 13.62 2.17
N THR A 322 -20.41 12.60 2.99
CA THR A 322 -21.48 11.88 3.72
C THR A 322 -22.32 12.83 4.56
N PHE A 323 -21.71 13.78 5.29
CA PHE A 323 -22.46 14.77 6.07
C PHE A 323 -23.25 15.76 5.19
N ARG A 324 -22.78 16.02 3.96
CA ARG A 324 -23.51 16.81 2.97
C ARG A 324 -24.71 16.06 2.43
N ILE A 325 -24.58 14.76 2.12
CA ILE A 325 -25.70 13.90 1.70
C ILE A 325 -26.80 13.92 2.77
N ILE A 326 -26.43 13.77 4.04
CA ILE A 326 -27.39 13.79 5.16
C ILE A 326 -28.13 15.13 5.24
N GLU A 327 -27.44 16.25 5.00
CA GLU A 327 -28.06 17.57 4.91
C GLU A 327 -29.14 17.64 3.83
N LEU A 328 -28.78 17.16 2.63
CA LEU A 328 -29.64 17.24 1.45
C LEU A 328 -30.88 16.34 1.60
N THR A 329 -30.74 15.21 2.29
CA THR A 329 -31.87 14.32 2.64
C THR A 329 -32.75 14.84 3.79
N GLY A 330 -32.37 15.95 4.45
CA GLY A 330 -33.14 16.52 5.56
C GLY A 330 -33.09 15.71 6.87
N MET A 331 -32.20 14.72 6.97
CA MET A 331 -32.04 13.88 8.16
C MET A 331 -31.28 14.60 9.28
N ARG A 332 -31.54 14.23 10.53
CA ARG A 332 -30.76 14.69 11.69
C ARG A 332 -29.49 13.85 11.84
N PHE A 333 -28.35 14.47 12.11
CA PHE A 333 -27.08 13.76 12.31
C PHE A 333 -27.11 12.78 13.49
N THR A 334 -27.82 13.12 14.55
CA THR A 334 -28.01 12.23 15.71
C THR A 334 -28.84 11.00 15.38
N SER A 335 -29.68 11.05 14.34
CA SER A 335 -30.43 9.90 13.87
C SER A 335 -29.53 8.89 13.18
N LEU A 336 -28.54 9.36 12.42
CA LEU A 336 -27.55 8.48 11.80
C LEU A 336 -26.77 7.70 12.86
N LEU A 337 -26.27 8.38 13.90
CA LEU A 337 -25.52 7.73 14.97
C LEU A 337 -26.35 6.64 15.67
N LYS A 338 -27.64 6.90 15.90
CA LYS A 338 -28.57 5.90 16.45
C LYS A 338 -28.78 4.72 15.51
N ALA A 339 -28.90 4.98 14.21
CA ALA A 339 -29.04 3.94 13.19
C ALA A 339 -27.79 3.06 13.12
N GLU A 340 -26.60 3.65 13.10
CA GLU A 340 -25.32 2.92 13.11
C GLU A 340 -25.19 2.03 14.35
N LEU A 341 -25.53 2.54 15.54
CA LEU A 341 -25.48 1.76 16.78
C LEU A 341 -26.36 0.49 16.73
N VAL A 342 -27.50 0.57 16.04
CA VAL A 342 -28.40 -0.58 15.84
C VAL A 342 -27.92 -1.49 14.71
N LEU A 343 -27.41 -0.91 13.63
CA LEU A 343 -26.94 -1.66 12.45
C LEU A 343 -25.65 -2.42 12.71
N VAL A 344 -24.70 -1.87 13.49
CA VAL A 344 -23.40 -2.51 13.76
C VAL A 344 -23.54 -3.96 14.26
N PRO A 345 -24.31 -4.28 15.32
CA PRO A 345 -24.43 -5.67 15.78
C PRO A 345 -25.14 -6.57 14.76
N ILE A 346 -26.13 -6.04 14.03
CA ILE A 346 -26.86 -6.80 13.01
C ILE A 346 -25.94 -7.16 11.85
N VAL A 347 -25.23 -6.16 11.31
CA VAL A 347 -24.30 -6.31 10.19
C VAL A 347 -23.12 -7.19 10.61
N LEU A 348 -22.60 -7.04 11.83
CA LEU A 348 -21.53 -7.90 12.33
C LEU A 348 -21.99 -9.36 12.43
N GLY A 349 -23.17 -9.62 13.00
CA GLY A 349 -23.75 -10.96 13.08
C GLY A 349 -23.98 -11.59 11.70
N ALA A 350 -24.58 -10.82 10.78
CA ALA A 350 -24.80 -11.26 9.40
C ALA A 350 -23.48 -11.50 8.65
N SER A 351 -22.47 -10.65 8.86
CA SER A 351 -21.14 -10.78 8.25
C SER A 351 -20.41 -12.02 8.76
N LEU A 352 -20.44 -12.29 10.07
CA LEU A 352 -19.86 -13.51 10.65
C LEU A 352 -20.54 -14.77 10.10
N MET A 353 -21.86 -14.75 9.95
CA MET A 353 -22.62 -15.85 9.33
C MET A 353 -22.20 -16.05 7.86
N TYR A 354 -22.12 -14.96 7.08
CA TYR A 354 -21.74 -15.02 5.68
C TYR A 354 -20.29 -15.46 5.48
N TRP A 355 -19.36 -14.96 6.29
CA TRP A 355 -17.96 -15.43 6.29
C TRP A 355 -17.89 -16.91 6.63
N SER A 356 -18.59 -17.38 7.67
CA SER A 356 -18.63 -18.81 8.01
C SER A 356 -19.17 -19.67 6.86
N PHE A 357 -20.17 -19.19 6.14
CA PHE A 357 -20.71 -19.86 4.96
C PHE A 357 -19.67 -19.94 3.83
N LEU A 358 -19.00 -18.83 3.49
CA LEU A 358 -17.99 -18.80 2.44
C LEU A 358 -16.83 -19.76 2.76
N TRP A 359 -16.31 -19.76 3.98
CA TRP A 359 -15.21 -20.65 4.37
C TRP A 359 -15.58 -22.15 4.33
N LYS A 360 -16.86 -22.48 4.41
CA LYS A 360 -17.35 -23.87 4.35
C LYS A 360 -17.75 -24.34 2.96
N LEU A 361 -17.97 -23.43 2.01
CA LEU A 361 -18.48 -23.76 0.68
C LEU A 361 -17.42 -24.44 -0.20
N ALA A 362 -16.20 -23.89 -0.22
CA ALA A 362 -15.06 -24.45 -0.94
C ALA A 362 -13.75 -23.96 -0.32
N PRO A 363 -12.62 -24.67 -0.51
CA PRO A 363 -11.31 -24.16 -0.11
C PRO A 363 -11.01 -22.85 -0.85
N ILE A 364 -10.37 -21.91 -0.16
CA ILE A 364 -9.94 -20.62 -0.72
C ILE A 364 -8.41 -20.64 -0.77
N PRO A 365 -7.75 -20.44 -1.92
CA PRO A 365 -8.30 -20.20 -3.27
C PRO A 365 -8.76 -21.49 -3.98
N SER A 366 -9.78 -21.37 -4.84
CA SER A 366 -10.27 -22.45 -5.75
C SER A 366 -11.03 -21.87 -6.94
N ASP A 367 -11.40 -22.71 -7.91
CA ASP A 367 -12.20 -22.34 -9.09
C ASP A 367 -13.61 -21.83 -8.75
N ALA A 368 -14.09 -22.11 -7.53
CA ALA A 368 -15.31 -21.52 -6.97
C ALA A 368 -15.15 -20.02 -6.70
N TYR A 369 -13.92 -19.53 -6.53
CA TYR A 369 -13.57 -18.13 -6.27
C TYR A 369 -12.58 -17.56 -7.31
N PRO A 370 -13.01 -17.34 -8.58
CA PRO A 370 -12.11 -16.95 -9.67
C PRO A 370 -11.35 -15.64 -9.43
N TYR A 371 -12.00 -14.67 -8.78
CA TYR A 371 -11.35 -13.39 -8.43
C TYR A 371 -10.17 -13.61 -7.46
N VAL A 372 -10.40 -14.41 -6.41
CA VAL A 372 -9.37 -14.72 -5.40
C VAL A 372 -8.23 -15.48 -6.04
N GLN A 373 -8.52 -16.51 -6.83
CA GLN A 373 -7.51 -17.30 -7.55
C GLN A 373 -6.63 -16.44 -8.48
N THR A 374 -7.21 -15.44 -9.14
CA THR A 374 -6.49 -14.57 -10.09
C THR A 374 -5.66 -13.50 -9.36
N PHE A 375 -6.24 -12.82 -8.36
CA PHE A 375 -5.63 -11.62 -7.78
C PHE A 375 -4.85 -11.87 -6.50
N TRP A 376 -5.17 -12.88 -5.68
CA TRP A 376 -4.47 -13.10 -4.41
C TRP A 376 -3.01 -13.47 -4.58
N PRO A 377 -2.60 -14.35 -5.52
CA PRO A 377 -1.17 -14.63 -5.71
C PRO A 377 -0.37 -13.37 -6.08
N ALA A 378 -0.92 -12.55 -6.97
CA ALA A 378 -0.33 -11.26 -7.35
C ALA A 378 -0.24 -10.28 -6.16
N ARG A 379 -1.29 -10.17 -5.35
CA ARG A 379 -1.29 -9.33 -4.15
C ARG A 379 -0.34 -9.84 -3.08
N ALA A 380 -0.30 -11.15 -2.85
CA ALA A 380 0.62 -11.78 -1.90
C ALA A 380 2.07 -11.56 -2.33
N PHE A 381 2.37 -11.63 -3.63
CA PHE A 381 3.67 -11.25 -4.17
C PHE A 381 3.99 -9.78 -3.89
N HIS A 382 3.08 -8.84 -4.18
CA HIS A 382 3.30 -7.42 -3.87
C HIS A 382 3.54 -7.14 -2.39
N GLU A 383 2.76 -7.75 -1.50
CA GLU A 383 2.95 -7.58 -0.05
C GLU A 383 4.26 -8.22 0.43
N ALA A 384 4.61 -9.41 -0.06
CA ALA A 384 5.88 -10.05 0.25
C ALA A 384 7.07 -9.20 -0.19
N VAL A 385 7.00 -8.63 -1.40
CA VAL A 385 8.03 -7.73 -1.92
C VAL A 385 8.11 -6.46 -1.07
N ARG A 386 6.97 -5.84 -0.72
CA ARG A 386 6.92 -4.67 0.18
C ARG A 386 7.60 -4.98 1.52
N TYR A 387 7.21 -6.07 2.17
CA TYR A 387 7.75 -6.49 3.46
C TYR A 387 9.24 -6.84 3.42
N SER A 388 9.72 -7.44 2.33
CA SER A 388 11.14 -7.74 2.14
C SER A 388 12.01 -6.51 1.91
N ALA A 389 11.42 -5.35 1.64
CA ALA A 389 12.20 -4.16 1.26
C ALA A 389 13.09 -3.61 2.38
N THR A 390 12.77 -3.90 3.64
CA THR A 390 13.58 -3.55 4.83
C THR A 390 14.48 -4.71 5.29
N GLN A 391 14.47 -5.83 4.57
CA GLN A 391 15.29 -7.01 4.85
C GLN A 391 16.54 -7.01 3.95
N TYR A 392 17.36 -5.97 4.05
CA TYR A 392 18.62 -5.89 3.30
C TYR A 392 19.78 -6.47 4.11
N SER A 393 20.75 -7.06 3.41
CA SER A 393 21.99 -7.51 4.02
C SER A 393 22.91 -6.32 4.30
N ARG A 394 23.73 -6.40 5.34
CA ARG A 394 24.67 -5.32 5.69
C ARG A 394 26.05 -5.90 5.88
N MET A 395 27.05 -5.19 5.34
CA MET A 395 28.44 -5.53 5.48
C MET A 395 29.14 -4.41 6.23
N TRP A 396 30.09 -4.79 7.08
CA TRP A 396 30.98 -3.89 7.79
C TRP A 396 32.43 -4.28 7.51
N ARG A 397 33.28 -3.27 7.41
CA ARG A 397 34.72 -3.43 7.21
C ARG A 397 35.51 -2.96 8.43
N ALA A 398 36.82 -3.22 8.41
CA ALA A 398 37.74 -2.74 9.43
C ALA A 398 37.53 -1.25 9.77
N GLY A 399 37.46 -0.94 11.07
CA GLY A 399 37.24 0.40 11.57
C GLY A 399 35.78 0.84 11.69
N GLU A 400 34.83 0.09 11.14
CA GLU A 400 33.40 0.33 11.34
C GLU A 400 32.90 -0.34 12.64
N GLN A 401 31.83 0.20 13.24
CA GLN A 401 31.23 -0.35 14.46
C GLN A 401 30.08 -1.32 14.12
N VAL A 402 30.16 -2.51 14.71
CA VAL A 402 29.09 -3.51 14.75
C VAL A 402 28.67 -3.64 16.21
N GLU A 403 27.43 -3.24 16.51
CA GLU A 403 26.93 -3.11 17.89
C GLU A 403 27.83 -2.19 18.74
N GLU A 404 28.57 -2.75 19.70
CA GLU A 404 29.53 -2.04 20.57
C GLU A 404 31.00 -2.39 20.25
N GLU A 405 31.24 -3.28 19.28
CA GLU A 405 32.58 -3.74 18.90
C GLU A 405 33.04 -3.04 17.61
N THR A 406 34.29 -2.59 17.58
CA THR A 406 34.90 -2.08 16.34
C THR A 406 35.49 -3.24 15.57
N VAL A 407 35.14 -3.36 14.29
CA VAL A 407 35.66 -4.43 13.43
C VAL A 407 37.20 -4.29 13.35
N PRO A 408 37.96 -5.33 13.76
CA PRO A 408 39.42 -5.30 13.70
C PRO A 408 39.95 -5.12 12.27
N LEU A 409 41.16 -4.59 12.14
CA LEU A 409 41.90 -4.56 10.86
C LEU A 409 42.04 -5.97 10.29
N GLY A 410 41.78 -6.12 8.99
CA GLY A 410 41.77 -7.40 8.29
C GLY A 410 40.56 -8.27 8.62
N GLN A 411 39.44 -7.69 9.05
CA GLN A 411 38.17 -8.42 9.20
C GLN A 411 37.04 -7.75 8.43
N ALA A 412 36.20 -8.59 7.85
CA ALA A 412 34.93 -8.21 7.26
C ALA A 412 33.80 -8.95 7.98
N VAL A 413 32.72 -8.23 8.27
CA VAL A 413 31.53 -8.78 8.92
C VAL A 413 30.36 -8.62 7.98
N TRP A 414 29.60 -9.68 7.76
CA TRP A 414 28.37 -9.64 6.98
C TRP A 414 27.20 -10.16 7.82
N SER A 415 26.10 -9.43 7.80
CA SER A 415 24.85 -9.86 8.41
C SER A 415 23.81 -10.15 7.31
N PRO A 416 23.49 -11.44 7.08
CA PRO A 416 22.44 -11.85 6.15
C PRO A 416 21.06 -11.39 6.65
N ALA A 417 20.09 -11.38 5.74
CA ALA A 417 18.72 -10.99 6.08
C ALA A 417 17.82 -12.22 6.27
N ASN A 418 16.72 -12.06 7.01
CA ASN A 418 15.61 -13.01 7.02
C ASN A 418 15.98 -14.48 7.34
N LEU A 419 16.89 -14.70 8.28
CA LEU A 419 17.20 -16.05 8.76
C LEU A 419 15.94 -16.72 9.34
N ARG A 420 15.76 -18.00 9.05
CA ARG A 420 14.66 -18.81 9.57
C ARG A 420 15.06 -19.40 10.91
N ASP A 421 14.07 -19.54 11.79
CA ASP A 421 14.27 -20.25 13.05
C ASP A 421 14.42 -21.77 12.79
N GLN A 422 15.17 -22.46 13.65
CA GLN A 422 15.39 -23.91 13.60
C GLN A 422 15.94 -24.44 12.26
N ALA A 423 16.85 -23.69 11.64
CA ALA A 423 17.46 -24.05 10.37
C ALA A 423 18.97 -24.32 10.51
N LEU A 424 19.49 -25.15 9.60
CA LEU A 424 20.91 -25.34 9.38
C LEU A 424 21.32 -24.49 8.19
N TYR A 425 22.38 -23.71 8.37
CA TYR A 425 22.94 -22.83 7.36
C TYR A 425 24.37 -23.19 7.03
N TYR A 426 24.71 -23.08 5.75
CA TYR A 426 26.04 -23.21 5.19
C TYR A 426 26.47 -21.86 4.63
N TRP A 427 27.72 -21.48 4.86
CA TRP A 427 28.25 -20.22 4.39
C TRP A 427 29.69 -20.34 3.92
N ARG A 428 30.04 -19.52 2.93
CA ARG A 428 31.38 -19.47 2.33
C ARG A 428 31.73 -18.05 1.92
N VAL A 429 33.02 -17.77 1.78
CA VAL A 429 33.53 -16.42 1.49
C VAL A 429 34.60 -16.48 0.41
N ARG A 430 34.58 -15.49 -0.50
CA ARG A 430 35.63 -15.29 -1.51
C ARG A 430 35.99 -13.81 -1.64
N LEU A 431 37.08 -13.56 -2.35
CA LEU A 431 37.62 -12.21 -2.58
C LEU A 431 37.67 -11.88 -4.07
N THR A 432 37.60 -10.59 -4.37
CA THR A 432 37.90 -10.00 -5.68
C THR A 432 38.60 -8.66 -5.49
N ASP A 433 39.60 -8.36 -6.30
CA ASP A 433 40.29 -7.07 -6.38
C ASP A 433 39.66 -6.11 -7.40
N GLU A 434 38.70 -6.59 -8.20
CA GLU A 434 38.02 -5.81 -9.24
C GLU A 434 36.85 -4.97 -8.68
N LEU A 435 37.20 -3.96 -7.86
CA LEU A 435 36.22 -3.04 -7.26
C LEU A 435 35.51 -2.14 -8.29
N GLU A 436 36.18 -1.85 -9.42
CA GLU A 436 35.68 -0.94 -10.44
C GLU A 436 34.59 -1.56 -11.33
N VAL A 437 34.55 -2.90 -11.43
CA VAL A 437 33.57 -3.63 -12.23
C VAL A 437 32.23 -3.62 -11.51
N ARG A 438 31.23 -2.92 -12.06
CA ARG A 438 29.91 -2.78 -11.42
C ARG A 438 29.11 -4.07 -11.33
N ASN A 439 29.24 -4.96 -12.32
CA ASN A 439 28.51 -6.23 -12.33
C ASN A 439 29.33 -7.29 -11.55
N PRO A 440 28.84 -7.81 -10.41
CA PRO A 440 29.53 -8.84 -9.64
C PRO A 440 29.81 -10.10 -10.46
N ASP A 441 28.89 -10.49 -11.35
CA ASP A 441 29.01 -11.72 -12.15
C ASP A 441 30.14 -11.69 -13.18
N LEU A 442 30.66 -10.49 -13.48
CA LEU A 442 31.75 -10.30 -14.45
C LEU A 442 33.11 -10.16 -13.79
N ARG A 443 33.19 -10.24 -12.45
CA ARG A 443 34.45 -10.08 -11.72
C ARG A 443 35.24 -11.37 -11.70
N GLU A 444 36.56 -11.26 -11.74
CA GLU A 444 37.44 -12.37 -11.37
C GLU A 444 37.48 -12.56 -9.85
N TYR A 445 37.38 -13.82 -9.43
CA TYR A 445 37.32 -14.19 -8.02
C TYR A 445 38.44 -15.17 -7.64
N GLY A 446 38.90 -15.07 -6.39
CA GLY A 446 39.78 -16.04 -5.77
C GLY A 446 39.04 -17.32 -5.36
N PRO A 447 39.77 -18.33 -4.84
CA PRO A 447 39.15 -19.56 -4.35
C PRO A 447 38.18 -19.29 -3.20
N TRP A 448 37.14 -20.12 -3.10
CA TRP A 448 36.25 -20.11 -1.94
C TRP A 448 36.97 -20.57 -0.68
N SER A 449 36.60 -19.98 0.46
CA SER A 449 36.96 -20.49 1.78
C SER A 449 36.42 -21.90 2.00
N THR A 450 36.92 -22.57 3.05
CA THR A 450 36.24 -23.77 3.56
C THR A 450 34.80 -23.43 3.96
N THR A 451 33.85 -24.33 3.70
CA THR A 451 32.44 -24.09 4.03
C THR A 451 32.21 -24.18 5.54
N GLY A 452 31.69 -23.10 6.13
CA GLY A 452 31.22 -23.05 7.50
C GLY A 452 29.77 -23.51 7.61
N TYR A 453 29.37 -24.04 8.77
CA TYR A 453 27.95 -24.25 9.07
C TYR A 453 27.57 -23.82 10.49
N PHE A 454 26.33 -23.37 10.68
CA PHE A 454 25.77 -23.00 11.97
C PHE A 454 24.26 -23.30 12.04
N TYR A 455 23.72 -23.35 13.26
CA TYR A 455 22.29 -23.59 13.51
C TYR A 455 21.63 -22.33 14.04
N THR A 456 20.34 -22.14 13.76
CA THR A 456 19.52 -21.08 14.36
C THR A 456 18.51 -21.65 15.35
N ASP A 457 18.36 -21.00 16.51
CA ASP A 457 17.28 -21.27 17.48
C ASP A 457 16.94 -19.98 18.22
N PHE A 458 16.09 -19.15 17.61
CA PHE A 458 15.69 -17.85 18.11
C PHE A 458 14.60 -17.96 19.18
N SER A 459 13.73 -18.97 19.06
CA SER A 459 12.64 -19.21 20.01
C SER A 459 13.11 -19.91 21.29
N GLY A 460 14.31 -20.49 21.29
CA GLY A 460 14.82 -21.30 22.40
C GLY A 460 13.97 -22.55 22.65
N ALA A 461 13.15 -22.94 21.66
CA ALA A 461 12.21 -24.03 21.80
C ALA A 461 12.92 -25.40 21.91
N GLY A 462 14.18 -25.48 21.47
CA GLY A 462 14.95 -26.71 21.43
C GLY A 462 14.38 -27.68 20.39
N GLY A 463 15.20 -28.11 19.44
CA GLY A 463 14.78 -29.00 18.35
C GLY A 463 15.81 -30.07 18.01
N GLN A 464 15.37 -31.10 17.28
CA GLN A 464 16.30 -32.05 16.65
C GLN A 464 17.11 -31.31 15.58
N ARG A 465 18.42 -31.26 15.77
CA ARG A 465 19.35 -30.63 14.84
C ARG A 465 19.62 -31.61 13.69
N PRO A 466 19.32 -31.26 12.44
CA PRO A 466 19.66 -32.12 11.32
C PRO A 466 21.19 -32.28 11.26
N PRO A 467 21.71 -33.50 11.01
CA PRO A 467 23.15 -33.70 10.92
C PRO A 467 23.71 -32.90 9.73
N PRO A 468 24.87 -32.24 9.87
CA PRO A 468 25.45 -31.48 8.79
C PRO A 468 25.97 -32.45 7.72
N VAL A 469 25.61 -32.19 6.47
CA VAL A 469 26.24 -32.84 5.32
C VAL A 469 27.60 -32.19 5.08
N ALA A 470 28.66 -32.98 5.16
CA ALA A 470 29.99 -32.55 4.76
C ALA A 470 30.07 -32.53 3.24
N VAL A 471 30.17 -31.34 2.65
CA VAL A 471 30.49 -31.18 1.23
C VAL A 471 31.99 -30.97 1.11
N THR A 472 32.68 -31.92 0.49
CA THR A 472 34.02 -31.67 -0.06
C THR A 472 33.88 -30.61 -1.13
N ALA A 473 34.65 -29.52 -1.01
CA ALA A 473 34.72 -28.47 -2.03
C ALA A 473 34.80 -29.14 -3.41
N ARG A 474 33.87 -28.76 -4.30
CA ARG A 474 34.02 -29.13 -5.71
C ARG A 474 35.37 -28.58 -6.17
N ASP A 475 36.02 -29.32 -7.08
CA ASP A 475 37.08 -28.78 -7.94
C ASP A 475 36.45 -27.66 -8.80
N GLU A 476 36.21 -26.49 -8.23
CA GLU A 476 35.79 -25.28 -8.94
C GLU A 476 37.05 -24.65 -9.57
N GLU A 477 36.89 -24.11 -10.78
CA GLU A 477 37.95 -23.59 -11.65
C GLU A 477 38.99 -22.78 -10.88
N GLU A 478 40.28 -22.99 -11.21
CA GLU A 478 41.41 -22.22 -10.71
C GLU A 478 41.10 -20.72 -10.83
N GLY A 479 40.60 -20.13 -9.73
CA GLY A 479 40.36 -18.70 -9.65
C GLY A 479 41.67 -17.92 -9.74
N ALA A 480 41.56 -16.60 -9.67
CA ALA A 480 42.70 -15.70 -9.64
C ALA A 480 43.70 -16.07 -8.53
N GLY A 481 44.74 -16.84 -8.88
CA GLY A 481 45.70 -17.43 -7.92
C GLY A 481 46.60 -16.42 -7.20
N HIS A 482 46.50 -15.13 -7.54
CA HIS A 482 47.16 -14.05 -6.82
C HIS A 482 46.39 -13.58 -5.58
N LEU A 483 45.11 -13.96 -5.43
CA LEU A 483 44.28 -13.58 -4.30
C LEU A 483 44.54 -14.48 -3.09
N PRO A 484 44.57 -13.93 -1.87
CA PRO A 484 44.84 -14.72 -0.68
C PRO A 484 43.66 -15.59 -0.26
N GLU A 485 43.93 -16.65 0.49
CA GLU A 485 42.87 -17.43 1.16
C GLU A 485 42.21 -16.64 2.29
N VAL A 486 40.90 -16.84 2.46
CA VAL A 486 40.08 -16.24 3.52
C VAL A 486 39.84 -17.26 4.62
N GLU A 487 40.01 -16.83 5.88
CA GLU A 487 39.71 -17.64 7.05
C GLU A 487 38.34 -17.26 7.64
N LEU A 488 37.49 -18.25 7.91
CA LEU A 488 36.22 -18.04 8.60
C LEU A 488 36.46 -17.90 10.11
N VAL A 489 36.00 -16.78 10.70
CA VAL A 489 36.26 -16.45 12.11
C VAL A 489 35.06 -16.80 13.00
N GLY A 490 33.83 -16.53 12.53
CA GLY A 490 32.62 -16.81 13.31
C GLY A 490 31.38 -16.65 12.44
N PRO A 491 30.27 -17.35 12.72
CA PRO A 491 30.05 -18.32 13.79
C PRO A 491 30.96 -19.54 13.68
N ALA A 492 31.33 -20.13 14.82
CA ALA A 492 32.11 -21.36 14.87
C ALA A 492 31.34 -22.53 14.24
N GLN A 493 32.08 -23.54 13.78
CA GLN A 493 31.47 -24.74 13.18
C GLN A 493 30.45 -25.39 14.12
N GLY A 494 29.19 -25.42 13.71
CA GLY A 494 28.08 -25.97 14.49
C GLY A 494 27.60 -25.09 15.65
N GLU A 495 27.98 -23.81 15.70
CA GLU A 495 27.50 -22.85 16.69
C GLU A 495 25.98 -22.66 16.58
N LEU A 496 25.35 -22.40 17.73
CA LEU A 496 23.94 -22.07 17.83
C LEU A 496 23.77 -20.54 17.89
N VAL A 497 23.23 -19.96 16.83
CA VAL A 497 22.91 -18.55 16.77
C VAL A 497 21.50 -18.34 17.34
N ALA A 498 21.42 -17.66 18.48
CA ALA A 498 20.18 -17.39 19.19
C ALA A 498 19.48 -16.08 18.74
N THR A 499 20.14 -15.27 17.92
CA THR A 499 19.63 -13.98 17.45
C THR A 499 19.30 -14.03 15.96
N HIS A 500 18.19 -13.39 15.57
CA HIS A 500 17.78 -13.27 14.16
C HIS A 500 18.79 -12.48 13.31
N GLU A 501 19.58 -11.61 13.95
CA GLU A 501 20.74 -10.96 13.35
C GLU A 501 21.98 -11.81 13.63
N ALA A 502 22.44 -12.56 12.62
CA ALA A 502 23.72 -13.26 12.67
C ALA A 502 24.82 -12.35 12.08
N TYR A 503 26.04 -12.49 12.60
CA TYR A 503 27.22 -11.78 12.11
C TYR A 503 28.27 -12.79 11.65
N LEU A 504 28.38 -12.95 10.34
CA LEU A 504 29.35 -13.81 9.67
C LEU A 504 30.67 -13.03 9.53
N ARG A 505 31.69 -13.42 10.27
CA ARG A 505 33.00 -12.76 10.35
C ARG A 505 34.02 -13.55 9.55
N ALA A 506 34.71 -12.88 8.64
CA ALA A 506 35.82 -13.43 7.86
C ALA A 506 37.08 -12.61 8.06
N ARG A 507 38.24 -13.27 8.10
CA ARG A 507 39.55 -12.62 8.20
C ARG A 507 40.21 -12.57 6.84
N VAL A 508 40.61 -11.35 6.46
CA VAL A 508 41.34 -11.02 5.24
C VAL A 508 42.75 -10.58 5.64
N PRO A 509 43.80 -10.88 4.86
CA PRO A 509 45.14 -10.42 5.17
C PRO A 509 45.21 -8.88 5.29
N PRO A 510 45.80 -8.33 6.37
CA PRO A 510 45.80 -6.88 6.64
C PRO A 510 46.42 -6.01 5.54
N SER A 511 47.29 -6.58 4.70
CA SER A 511 47.92 -5.89 3.57
C SER A 511 46.98 -5.58 2.40
N TRP A 512 45.80 -6.22 2.36
CA TRP A 512 44.85 -6.15 1.24
C TRP A 512 43.47 -5.59 1.61
N ASP A 513 43.25 -5.25 2.87
CA ASP A 513 41.94 -4.93 3.47
C ASP A 513 41.16 -3.83 2.71
N GLU A 514 41.84 -2.77 2.25
CA GLU A 514 41.21 -1.67 1.49
C GLU A 514 41.08 -1.95 -0.01
N ARG A 515 41.75 -2.98 -0.55
CA ARG A 515 41.87 -3.24 -2.00
C ARG A 515 40.98 -4.38 -2.50
N LEU A 516 40.23 -5.03 -1.62
CA LEU A 516 39.40 -6.19 -1.95
C LEU A 516 37.93 -5.95 -1.67
N ALA A 517 37.06 -6.55 -2.46
CA ALA A 517 35.67 -6.81 -2.10
C ALA A 517 35.57 -8.24 -1.57
N VAL A 518 35.01 -8.36 -0.37
CA VAL A 518 34.66 -9.63 0.26
C VAL A 518 33.24 -9.98 -0.17
N VAL A 519 33.04 -11.20 -0.67
CA VAL A 519 31.74 -11.71 -1.07
C VAL A 519 31.40 -12.92 -0.23
N PHE A 520 30.27 -12.85 0.47
CA PHE A 520 29.73 -13.93 1.27
C PHE A 520 28.54 -14.56 0.55
N GLU A 521 28.41 -15.87 0.71
CA GLU A 521 27.23 -16.62 0.33
C GLU A 521 26.70 -17.41 1.52
N LEU A 522 25.38 -17.52 1.60
CA LEU A 522 24.67 -18.28 2.61
C LEU A 522 23.54 -19.08 1.96
N ASP A 523 23.41 -20.34 2.32
CA ASP A 523 22.28 -21.17 1.91
C ASP A 523 21.94 -22.23 2.98
N THR A 524 20.75 -22.79 2.89
CA THR A 524 20.34 -24.01 3.60
C THR A 524 20.80 -25.29 2.90
N ASP A 525 21.11 -25.22 1.60
CA ASP A 525 21.70 -26.31 0.84
C ASP A 525 23.24 -26.18 0.87
N PRO A 526 24.00 -27.22 1.27
CA PRO A 526 25.46 -27.16 1.29
C PRO A 526 26.10 -27.03 -0.10
N LEU A 527 25.34 -27.22 -1.19
CA LEU A 527 25.79 -26.98 -2.56
C LEU A 527 25.49 -25.56 -3.06
N PHE A 528 24.92 -24.67 -2.24
CA PHE A 528 24.56 -23.31 -2.61
C PHE A 528 23.63 -23.23 -3.84
N ALA A 529 22.78 -24.25 -4.03
CA ALA A 529 21.78 -24.36 -5.09
C ALA A 529 20.35 -24.42 -4.54
N GLY A 530 20.18 -24.08 -3.27
CA GLY A 530 18.92 -24.12 -2.55
C GLY A 530 18.04 -22.92 -2.83
N HIS A 531 16.77 -23.04 -2.45
CA HIS A 531 15.77 -21.98 -2.62
C HIS A 531 15.94 -20.79 -1.65
N PHE A 532 16.86 -20.87 -0.69
CA PHE A 532 17.12 -19.82 0.32
C PHE A 532 18.41 -19.04 0.07
N PHE A 533 19.14 -19.32 -1.02
CA PHE A 533 20.40 -18.66 -1.33
C PHE A 533 20.37 -17.13 -1.12
N GLN A 534 21.40 -16.61 -0.46
CA GLN A 534 21.66 -15.18 -0.27
C GLN A 534 23.11 -14.85 -0.55
N GLY A 535 23.33 -13.84 -1.39
CA GLY A 535 24.65 -13.26 -1.64
C GLY A 535 24.81 -11.89 -0.97
N SER A 536 26.00 -11.57 -0.47
CA SER A 536 26.28 -10.24 0.10
C SER A 536 26.28 -9.11 -0.94
N SER A 537 26.31 -9.44 -2.23
CA SER A 537 26.20 -8.50 -3.35
C SER A 537 24.76 -8.22 -3.77
N GLU A 538 23.79 -9.00 -3.27
CA GLU A 538 22.38 -8.85 -3.63
C GLU A 538 21.73 -7.73 -2.83
N THR A 539 20.94 -6.90 -3.51
CA THR A 539 20.12 -5.86 -2.89
C THR A 539 18.63 -6.12 -3.15
N PRO A 540 17.75 -5.98 -2.15
CA PRO A 540 16.31 -6.11 -2.38
C PRO A 540 15.84 -5.14 -3.46
N VAL A 541 15.03 -5.63 -4.41
CA VAL A 541 14.58 -4.86 -5.59
C VAL A 541 13.90 -3.55 -5.20
N PHE A 542 13.07 -3.56 -4.15
CA PHE A 542 12.44 -2.33 -3.65
C PHE A 542 13.46 -1.39 -3.01
N PHE A 543 14.42 -1.89 -2.24
CA PHE A 543 15.46 -1.03 -1.69
C PHE A 543 16.27 -0.32 -2.81
N GLU A 544 16.61 -1.06 -3.87
CA GLU A 544 17.27 -0.48 -5.04
C GLU A 544 16.39 0.55 -5.78
N THR A 545 15.08 0.31 -5.88
CA THR A 545 14.15 1.20 -6.61
C THR A 545 13.85 2.50 -5.86
N TYR A 546 13.82 2.47 -4.52
CA TYR A 546 13.39 3.63 -3.71
C TYR A 546 14.53 4.39 -3.03
N TRP A 547 15.71 3.79 -2.83
CA TRP A 547 16.77 4.37 -2.01
C TRP A 547 18.08 4.68 -2.75
N ARG A 548 18.35 4.06 -3.91
CA ARG A 548 19.37 4.56 -4.84
C ARG A 548 18.79 5.67 -5.71
#